data_AF-A0AA87B8W7-F1
#
_entry.id   AF-A0AA87B8W7-F1
#
_cell.length_a   1.000
_cell.length_b   1.000
_cell.length_c   1.000
_cell.angle_alpha   90.00
_cell.angle_beta   90.00
_cell.angle_gamma   90.00
#
_symmetry.space_group_name_H-M   'P 1'
#
loop_
_entity.id
_entity.type
_entity.pdbx_description
1 polymer ?
#
loop_
_entity_poly.entity_id
_entity_poly.type
_entity_poly.pdbx_seq_one_letter_code
_entity_poly.pdbx_strand_id
1 'polypeptide(L)'
;MAEITAPDKEESLLECARHIGSYCGNEVLDSLPSHAKTTVSADCCYKIIQTGYSCHTRLTLFVLQSDSEYKHANLTRVLAKNDKIFHKCDYATQPESQRYLSKCVEKIGIHCGKEVFDKLVYNKNNITGCCCDKLVDMGLRCHINMVKALIRTPALRDIDAVQFLKKSKKIFHQCQPREE
;
A
#
# COMPACT_ATOMS: atom_id res chain seq x y z
N MET A 1 -28.30 -17.09 -4.66
CA MET A 1 -28.19 -16.27 -5.89
C MET A 1 -26.76 -15.82 -5.98
N ALA A 2 -26.03 -16.24 -7.01
CA ALA A 2 -24.65 -15.83 -7.22
C ALA A 2 -24.66 -14.44 -7.87
N GLU A 3 -24.08 -13.45 -7.21
CA GLU A 3 -23.81 -12.15 -7.80
C GLU A 3 -22.70 -12.32 -8.84
N ILE A 4 -23.03 -12.04 -10.09
CA ILE A 4 -22.07 -11.91 -11.17
C ILE A 4 -21.33 -10.60 -10.91
N THR A 5 -20.14 -10.67 -10.30
CA THR A 5 -19.22 -9.54 -10.24
C THR A 5 -18.89 -9.11 -11.68
N ALA A 6 -19.10 -7.82 -11.97
CA ALA A 6 -18.72 -7.22 -13.24
C ALA A 6 -17.26 -7.57 -13.58
N PRO A 7 -16.90 -7.77 -14.86
CA PRO A 7 -15.50 -7.96 -15.22
C PRO A 7 -14.72 -6.74 -14.74
N ASP A 8 -13.64 -6.97 -13.99
CA ASP A 8 -12.71 -5.93 -13.59
C ASP A 8 -12.36 -5.11 -14.85
N LYS A 9 -12.84 -3.86 -14.91
CA LYS A 9 -12.49 -2.97 -16.01
C LYS A 9 -10.98 -2.77 -15.91
N GLU A 10 -10.26 -3.27 -16.92
CA GLU A 10 -8.83 -3.06 -17.02
C GLU A 10 -8.56 -1.55 -16.97
N GLU A 11 -7.79 -1.12 -15.97
CA GLU A 11 -7.47 0.29 -15.78
C GLU A 11 -6.70 0.80 -17.01
N SER A 12 -7.11 1.98 -17.49
CA SER A 12 -6.46 2.58 -18.67
C SER A 12 -5.02 2.99 -18.34
N LEU A 13 -4.16 3.08 -19.36
CA LEU A 13 -2.78 3.50 -19.16
C LEU A 13 -2.69 4.90 -18.51
N LEU A 14 -3.64 5.78 -18.85
CA LEU A 14 -3.74 7.12 -18.29
C LEU A 14 -4.10 7.08 -16.80
N GLU A 15 -5.01 6.21 -16.39
CA GLU A 15 -5.36 6.03 -14.98
C GLU A 15 -4.19 5.42 -14.20
N CYS A 16 -3.51 4.41 -14.74
CA CYS A 16 -2.28 3.88 -14.16
C CYS A 16 -1.25 5.00 -13.92
N ALA A 17 -0.99 5.83 -14.94
CA ALA A 17 -0.04 6.93 -14.87
C ALA A 17 -0.46 7.98 -13.81
N ARG A 18 -1.76 8.28 -13.73
CA ARG A 18 -2.31 9.20 -12.74
C ARG A 18 -2.11 8.69 -11.30
N HIS A 19 -2.30 7.40 -11.07
CA HIS A 19 -2.18 6.81 -9.73
C HIS A 19 -0.73 6.65 -9.27
N ILE A 20 0.15 6.20 -10.15
CA ILE A 20 1.58 6.15 -9.85
C ILE A 20 2.13 7.57 -9.67
N GLY A 21 1.78 8.48 -10.57
CA GLY A 21 2.30 9.85 -10.60
C GLY A 21 3.76 9.93 -11.05
N SER A 22 4.18 11.10 -11.50
CA SER A 22 5.53 11.31 -12.04
C SER A 22 6.63 11.03 -11.02
N TYR A 23 6.42 11.39 -9.75
CA TYR A 23 7.38 11.15 -8.68
C TYR A 23 7.74 9.66 -8.53
N CYS A 24 6.73 8.79 -8.37
CA CYS A 24 6.98 7.35 -8.23
C CYS A 24 7.38 6.70 -9.56
N GLY A 25 6.88 7.20 -10.69
CA GLY A 25 7.34 6.77 -12.00
C GLY A 25 8.85 6.98 -12.18
N ASN A 26 9.36 8.15 -11.78
CA ASN A 26 10.78 8.45 -11.84
C ASN A 26 11.61 7.55 -10.90
N GLU A 27 11.16 7.30 -9.66
CA GLU A 27 11.88 6.36 -8.77
C GLU A 27 12.00 4.95 -9.38
N VAL A 28 10.97 4.49 -10.09
CA VAL A 28 11.00 3.22 -10.83
C VAL A 28 11.99 3.30 -11.96
N LEU A 29 11.91 4.31 -12.82
CA LEU A 29 12.79 4.48 -13.98
C LEU A 29 14.26 4.60 -13.57
N ASP A 30 14.58 5.41 -12.56
CA ASP A 30 15.92 5.57 -12.00
C ASP A 30 16.48 4.26 -11.41
N SER A 31 15.58 3.33 -11.04
CA SER A 31 15.94 2.01 -10.54
C SER A 31 16.13 0.94 -11.64
N LEU A 32 15.79 1.22 -12.89
CA LEU A 32 15.91 0.27 -14.02
C LEU A 32 17.34 0.05 -14.55
N PRO A 33 18.22 1.06 -14.61
CA PRO A 33 19.57 0.87 -15.12
C PRO A 33 20.32 -0.27 -14.44
N SER A 34 21.14 -0.93 -15.25
CA SER A 34 21.90 -2.13 -14.90
C SER A 34 22.72 -2.04 -13.60
N HIS A 35 23.27 -0.86 -13.33
CA HIS A 35 24.14 -0.58 -12.18
C HIS A 35 23.39 0.12 -11.03
N ALA A 36 22.11 0.48 -11.24
CA ALA A 36 21.32 1.15 -10.22
C ALA A 36 20.92 0.19 -9.10
N LYS A 37 21.12 0.65 -7.86
CA LYS A 37 20.52 0.01 -6.69
C LYS A 37 19.01 0.20 -6.77
N THR A 38 18.24 -0.87 -6.59
CA THR A 38 16.78 -0.77 -6.59
C THR A 38 16.32 0.02 -5.37
N THR A 39 15.95 1.28 -5.54
CA THR A 39 15.54 2.21 -4.49
C THR A 39 14.22 2.85 -4.86
N VAL A 40 13.13 2.21 -4.46
CA VAL A 40 11.78 2.77 -4.49
C VAL A 40 11.37 3.00 -3.05
N SER A 41 10.83 4.18 -2.76
CA SER A 41 10.36 4.58 -1.44
C SER A 41 9.19 3.71 -1.00
N ALA A 42 8.95 3.64 0.32
CA ALA A 42 7.84 2.86 0.85
C ALA A 42 6.48 3.37 0.34
N ASP A 43 6.30 4.68 0.22
CA ASP A 43 5.08 5.30 -0.32
C ASP A 43 4.84 4.88 -1.78
N CYS A 44 5.87 5.01 -2.63
CA CYS A 44 5.78 4.57 -4.02
C CYS A 44 5.58 3.05 -4.16
N CYS A 45 6.16 2.25 -3.26
CA CYS A 45 5.87 0.82 -3.22
C CYS A 45 4.39 0.54 -2.91
N TYR A 46 3.74 1.29 -2.02
CA TYR A 46 2.29 1.13 -1.82
C TYR A 46 1.50 1.47 -3.09
N LYS A 47 1.83 2.55 -3.80
CA LYS A 47 1.16 2.94 -5.05
C LYS A 47 1.33 1.92 -6.17
N ILE A 48 2.54 1.40 -6.35
CA ILE A 48 2.82 0.31 -7.32
C ILE A 48 1.95 -0.91 -7.04
N ILE A 49 1.80 -1.27 -5.76
CA ILE A 49 1.00 -2.41 -5.37
C ILE A 49 -0.51 -2.16 -5.49
N GLN A 50 -0.99 -0.95 -5.17
CA GLN A 50 -2.40 -0.58 -5.28
C GLN A 50 -2.88 -0.55 -6.74
N THR A 51 -2.04 -0.10 -7.66
CA THR A 51 -2.30 -0.10 -9.11
C THR A 51 -2.09 -1.48 -9.74
N GLY A 52 -1.27 -2.31 -9.11
CA GLY A 52 -1.08 -3.70 -9.48
C GLY A 52 -0.05 -3.91 -10.59
N TYR A 53 0.27 -5.19 -10.79
CA TYR A 53 1.36 -5.63 -11.66
C TYR A 53 1.17 -5.21 -13.13
N SER A 54 -0.08 -5.23 -13.62
CA SER A 54 -0.41 -4.84 -14.99
C SER A 54 -0.08 -3.37 -15.25
N CYS A 55 -0.56 -2.45 -14.38
CA CYS A 55 -0.24 -1.03 -14.50
C CYS A 55 1.26 -0.75 -14.45
N HIS A 56 1.95 -1.34 -13.45
CA HIS A 56 3.40 -1.21 -13.29
C HIS A 56 4.15 -1.62 -14.57
N THR A 57 3.82 -2.77 -15.14
CA THR A 57 4.49 -3.29 -16.35
C THR A 57 4.14 -2.50 -17.61
N ARG A 58 2.86 -2.14 -17.80
CA ARG A 58 2.39 -1.40 -18.98
C ARG A 58 2.97 0.02 -19.04
N LEU A 59 3.09 0.70 -17.89
CA LEU A 59 3.71 2.02 -17.83
C LEU A 59 5.20 1.95 -18.19
N THR A 60 5.94 0.97 -17.66
CA THR A 60 7.34 0.77 -18.02
C THR A 60 7.49 0.51 -19.51
N LEU A 61 6.70 -0.41 -20.08
CA LEU A 61 6.73 -0.69 -21.52
C LEU A 61 6.43 0.55 -22.36
N PHE A 62 5.45 1.34 -21.98
CA PHE A 62 5.11 2.58 -22.67
C PHE A 62 6.29 3.57 -22.70
N VAL A 63 6.97 3.77 -21.57
CA VAL A 63 8.16 4.65 -21.51
C VAL A 63 9.29 4.09 -22.38
N LEU A 64 9.59 2.79 -22.29
CA LEU A 64 10.66 2.17 -23.08
C LEU A 64 10.41 2.26 -24.60
N GLN A 65 9.16 2.26 -25.04
CA GLN A 65 8.78 2.37 -26.44
C GLN A 65 8.74 3.81 -26.94
N SER A 66 8.42 4.76 -26.06
CA SER A 66 8.17 6.16 -26.44
C SER A 66 9.40 7.04 -26.26
N ASP A 67 10.27 6.70 -25.32
CA ASP A 67 11.42 7.51 -24.97
C ASP A 67 12.69 7.03 -25.69
N SER A 68 13.28 7.94 -26.47
CA SER A 68 14.48 7.69 -27.24
C SER A 68 15.72 7.34 -26.39
N GLU A 69 15.74 7.71 -25.10
CA GLU A 69 16.79 7.32 -24.16
C GLU A 69 16.91 5.80 -24.03
N TYR A 70 15.80 5.08 -24.17
CA TYR A 70 15.75 3.62 -24.03
C TYR A 70 15.82 2.87 -25.36
N LYS A 71 16.06 3.56 -26.48
CA LYS A 71 16.11 2.96 -27.84
C LYS A 71 17.07 1.77 -27.95
N HIS A 72 18.15 1.77 -27.18
CA HIS A 72 19.16 0.72 -27.16
C HIS A 72 19.14 -0.15 -25.89
N ALA A 73 18.12 0.02 -25.04
CA ALA A 73 17.99 -0.77 -23.83
C ALA A 73 17.72 -2.24 -24.14
N ASN A 74 18.35 -3.13 -23.37
CA ASN A 74 18.00 -4.55 -23.43
C ASN A 74 16.66 -4.76 -22.71
N LEU A 75 15.58 -4.88 -23.50
CA LEU A 75 14.21 -5.00 -22.98
C LEU A 75 14.04 -6.16 -22.00
N THR A 76 14.64 -7.32 -22.28
CA THR A 76 14.55 -8.49 -21.39
C THR A 76 15.15 -8.18 -20.02
N ARG A 77 16.32 -7.53 -19.99
CA ARG A 77 16.99 -7.14 -18.76
C ARG A 77 16.19 -6.09 -17.99
N VAL A 78 15.64 -5.10 -18.68
CA VAL A 78 14.83 -4.05 -18.06
C VAL A 78 13.55 -4.63 -17.47
N LEU A 79 12.84 -5.50 -18.18
CA LEU A 79 11.62 -6.15 -17.67
C LEU A 79 11.92 -7.06 -16.47
N ALA A 80 13.01 -7.84 -16.51
CA ALA A 80 13.41 -8.63 -15.33
C ALA A 80 13.70 -7.74 -14.10
N LYS A 81 14.26 -6.54 -14.31
CA LYS A 81 14.47 -5.55 -13.25
C LYS A 81 13.15 -4.93 -12.79
N ASN A 82 12.23 -4.67 -13.71
CA ASN A 82 10.88 -4.18 -13.43
C ASN A 82 10.09 -5.14 -12.53
N ASP A 83 10.15 -6.45 -12.82
CA ASP A 83 9.53 -7.50 -12.01
C ASP A 83 10.14 -7.54 -10.61
N LYS A 84 11.47 -7.45 -10.54
CA LYS A 84 12.19 -7.40 -9.26
C LYS A 84 11.78 -6.18 -8.42
N ILE A 85 11.54 -5.03 -9.03
CA ILE A 85 11.03 -3.83 -8.35
C ILE A 85 9.65 -4.14 -7.75
N PHE A 86 8.73 -4.68 -8.55
CA PHE A 86 7.38 -5.02 -8.09
C PHE A 86 7.41 -5.98 -6.90
N HIS A 87 8.10 -7.11 -7.02
CA HIS A 87 8.19 -8.10 -5.94
C HIS A 87 8.87 -7.56 -4.68
N LYS A 88 9.88 -6.69 -4.83
CA LYS A 88 10.51 -6.04 -3.68
C LYS A 88 9.53 -5.10 -2.98
N CYS A 89 8.74 -4.34 -3.73
CA CYS A 89 7.71 -3.48 -3.17
C CYS A 89 6.58 -4.28 -2.51
N ASP A 90 6.19 -5.40 -3.12
CA ASP A 90 5.21 -6.30 -2.54
C ASP A 90 5.68 -6.81 -1.18
N TYR A 91 6.86 -7.40 -1.13
CA TYR A 91 7.46 -7.91 0.11
C TYR A 91 7.62 -6.82 1.18
N ALA A 92 8.07 -5.62 0.81
CA ALA A 92 8.29 -4.53 1.75
C ALA A 92 6.98 -4.00 2.39
N THR A 93 5.87 -4.07 1.65
CA THR A 93 4.58 -3.47 2.05
C THR A 93 3.56 -4.52 2.50
N GLN A 94 3.83 -5.80 2.27
CA GLN A 94 2.92 -6.90 2.56
C GLN A 94 2.53 -6.92 4.05
N PRO A 95 1.22 -7.05 4.35
CA PRO A 95 0.77 -7.38 5.69
C PRO A 95 1.00 -8.87 5.97
N GLU A 96 0.90 -9.25 7.25
CA GLU A 96 0.82 -10.66 7.64
C GLU A 96 -0.31 -11.42 6.94
N SER A 97 -0.24 -12.76 6.98
CA SER A 97 -1.21 -13.64 6.31
C SER A 97 -2.67 -13.33 6.65
N GLN A 98 -3.59 -13.67 5.73
CA GLN A 98 -5.03 -13.51 5.94
C GLN A 98 -5.52 -14.15 7.26
N ARG A 99 -4.98 -15.32 7.63
CA ARG A 99 -5.28 -16.00 8.90
C ARG A 99 -4.80 -15.21 10.12
N TYR A 100 -3.69 -14.49 10.01
CA TYR A 100 -3.23 -13.60 11.08
C TYR A 100 -4.15 -12.39 11.19
N LEU A 101 -4.48 -11.76 10.05
CA LEU A 101 -5.36 -10.60 10.00
C LEU A 101 -6.76 -10.91 10.53
N SER A 102 -7.32 -12.09 10.24
CA SER A 102 -8.65 -12.48 10.75
C SER A 102 -8.68 -12.51 12.27
N LYS A 103 -7.65 -13.07 12.91
CA LYS A 103 -7.51 -13.06 14.38
C LYS A 103 -7.39 -11.64 14.94
N CYS A 104 -6.72 -10.73 14.22
CA CYS A 104 -6.66 -9.33 14.64
C CYS A 104 -8.03 -8.66 14.60
N VAL A 105 -8.81 -8.92 13.55
CA VAL A 105 -10.18 -8.41 13.39
C VAL A 105 -11.09 -8.94 14.50
N GLU A 106 -10.98 -10.24 14.84
CA GLU A 106 -11.73 -10.85 15.95
C GLU A 106 -11.41 -10.19 17.29
N LYS A 107 -10.12 -9.92 17.57
CA LYS A 107 -9.69 -9.29 18.84
C LYS A 107 -10.24 -7.89 19.03
N ILE A 108 -10.15 -7.04 18.01
CA ILE A 108 -10.66 -5.67 18.11
C ILE A 108 -12.19 -5.61 18.02
N GLY A 109 -12.79 -6.50 17.22
CA GLY A 109 -14.21 -6.53 16.94
C GLY A 109 -14.67 -5.40 16.01
N ILE A 110 -15.81 -5.61 15.34
CA ILE A 110 -16.34 -4.71 14.30
C ILE A 110 -16.59 -3.30 14.84
N HIS A 111 -17.17 -3.18 16.04
CA HIS A 111 -17.50 -1.89 16.64
C HIS A 111 -16.25 -1.02 16.87
N CYS A 112 -15.25 -1.55 17.59
CA CYS A 112 -14.02 -0.81 17.88
C CYS A 112 -13.14 -0.65 16.64
N GLY A 113 -13.13 -1.63 15.73
CA GLY A 113 -12.48 -1.50 14.43
C GLY A 113 -13.03 -0.32 13.64
N LYS A 114 -14.35 -0.10 13.67
CA LYS A 114 -15.00 1.06 13.04
C LYS A 114 -14.61 2.38 13.71
N GLU A 115 -14.58 2.48 15.04
CA GLU A 115 -14.12 3.69 15.73
C GLU A 115 -12.68 4.06 15.36
N VAL A 116 -11.79 3.06 15.37
CA VAL A 116 -10.38 3.26 15.01
C VAL A 116 -10.25 3.66 13.54
N PHE A 117 -11.00 3.03 12.64
CA PHE A 117 -11.02 3.40 11.23
C PHE A 117 -11.54 4.82 11.02
N ASP A 118 -12.65 5.21 11.65
CA ASP A 118 -13.24 6.53 11.53
C ASP A 118 -12.28 7.62 12.05
N LYS A 119 -11.57 7.34 13.15
CA LYS A 119 -10.52 8.22 13.66
C LYS A 119 -9.34 8.31 12.71
N LEU A 120 -8.88 7.18 12.19
CA LEU A 120 -7.69 7.11 11.34
C LEU A 120 -7.93 7.77 9.97
N VAL A 121 -9.06 7.50 9.33
CA VAL A 121 -9.37 8.00 7.98
C VAL A 121 -9.96 9.39 8.02
N TYR A 122 -10.99 9.61 8.84
CA TYR A 122 -11.75 10.86 8.82
C TYR A 122 -11.38 11.84 9.94
N ASN A 123 -10.50 11.45 10.87
CA ASN A 123 -10.22 12.19 12.10
C ASN A 123 -11.49 12.48 12.91
N LYS A 124 -12.52 11.63 12.76
CA LYS A 124 -13.82 11.77 13.41
C LYS A 124 -13.87 10.96 14.69
N ASN A 125 -14.69 11.44 15.62
CA ASN A 125 -14.98 10.83 16.91
C ASN A 125 -13.72 10.66 17.78
N ASN A 126 -13.92 10.32 19.05
CA ASN A 126 -12.84 9.80 19.88
C ASN A 126 -13.03 8.29 20.00
N ILE A 127 -11.94 7.57 20.15
CA ILE A 127 -12.00 6.14 20.43
C ILE A 127 -12.42 6.02 21.90
N THR A 128 -13.45 5.24 22.17
CA THR A 128 -13.94 5.02 23.53
C THR A 128 -12.89 4.28 24.36
N GLY A 129 -12.91 4.44 25.69
CA GLY A 129 -11.97 3.75 26.59
C GLY A 129 -11.97 2.23 26.38
N CYS A 130 -13.15 1.61 26.34
CA CYS A 130 -13.31 0.19 26.04
C CYS A 130 -12.70 -0.23 24.68
N CYS A 131 -12.82 0.62 23.65
CA CYS A 131 -12.18 0.34 22.36
C CYS A 131 -10.68 0.61 22.35
N CYS A 132 -10.19 1.55 23.17
CA CYS A 132 -8.75 1.71 23.41
C CYS A 132 -8.16 0.49 24.10
N ASP A 133 -8.83 -0.08 25.11
CA ASP A 133 -8.38 -1.29 25.80
C ASP A 133 -8.24 -2.45 24.80
N LYS A 134 -9.26 -2.68 23.95
CA LYS A 134 -9.18 -3.71 22.90
C LYS A 134 -8.09 -3.44 21.86
N LEU A 135 -7.88 -2.18 21.49
CA LEU A 135 -6.82 -1.79 20.55
C LEU A 135 -5.44 -2.05 21.13
N VAL A 136 -5.22 -1.81 22.43
CA VAL A 136 -3.95 -2.11 23.10
C VAL A 136 -3.79 -3.61 23.30
N ASP A 137 -4.83 -4.31 23.75
CA ASP A 137 -4.85 -5.76 23.99
C ASP A 137 -4.56 -6.58 22.72
N MET A 138 -5.04 -6.14 21.54
CA MET A 138 -4.70 -6.82 20.29
C MET A 138 -3.21 -6.70 19.94
N GLY A 139 -2.55 -5.65 20.44
CA GLY A 139 -1.14 -5.36 20.26
C GLY A 139 -0.80 -4.58 18.98
N LEU A 140 0.27 -3.79 19.05
CA LEU A 140 0.71 -2.90 17.97
C LEU A 140 0.96 -3.65 16.66
N ARG A 141 1.50 -4.88 16.72
CA ARG A 141 1.75 -5.69 15.52
C ARG A 141 0.44 -6.02 14.79
N CYS A 142 -0.64 -6.33 15.50
CA CYS A 142 -1.94 -6.60 14.90
C CYS A 142 -2.49 -5.33 14.21
N HIS A 143 -2.50 -4.21 14.94
CA HIS A 143 -2.95 -2.91 14.43
C HIS A 143 -2.22 -2.50 13.16
N ILE A 144 -0.88 -2.53 13.17
CA ILE A 144 -0.08 -2.12 12.01
C ILE A 144 -0.31 -3.03 10.80
N ASN A 145 -0.46 -4.34 10.99
CA ASN A 145 -0.74 -5.24 9.87
C ASN A 145 -2.12 -5.03 9.26
N MET A 146 -3.14 -4.73 10.09
CA MET A 146 -4.45 -4.34 9.57
C MET A 146 -4.39 -3.03 8.79
N VAL A 147 -3.63 -2.03 9.28
CA VAL A 147 -3.45 -0.75 8.58
C VAL A 147 -2.69 -0.95 7.26
N LYS A 148 -1.64 -1.78 7.23
CA LYS A 148 -0.94 -2.14 5.98
C LYS A 148 -1.88 -2.78 4.95
N ALA A 149 -2.73 -3.71 5.40
CA ALA A 149 -3.73 -4.35 4.55
C ALA A 149 -4.74 -3.32 4.01
N LEU A 150 -5.18 -2.40 4.87
CA LEU A 150 -6.10 -1.33 4.49
C LEU A 150 -5.49 -0.38 3.46
N ILE A 151 -4.23 0.04 3.64
CA ILE A 151 -3.53 0.90 2.67
C ILE A 151 -3.49 0.22 1.31
N ARG A 152 -3.23 -1.08 1.22
CA ARG A 152 -3.17 -1.80 -0.07
C ARG A 152 -4.52 -1.94 -0.79
N THR A 153 -5.62 -1.44 -0.22
CA THR A 153 -6.91 -1.41 -0.91
C THR A 153 -6.99 -0.25 -1.91
N PRO A 154 -7.71 -0.40 -3.03
CA PRO A 154 -7.90 0.68 -4.00
C PRO A 154 -8.54 1.95 -3.41
N ALA A 155 -9.33 1.81 -2.34
CA ALA A 155 -9.98 2.93 -1.66
C ALA A 155 -8.98 3.93 -1.03
N LEU A 156 -7.75 3.49 -0.74
CA LEU A 156 -6.69 4.30 -0.14
C LEU A 156 -5.54 4.61 -1.11
N ARG A 157 -5.75 4.53 -2.43
CA ARG A 157 -4.70 4.78 -3.42
C ARG A 157 -4.17 6.22 -3.49
N ASP A 158 -4.93 7.18 -2.97
CA ASP A 158 -4.60 8.61 -3.05
C ASP A 158 -4.05 9.18 -1.71
N ILE A 159 -3.76 8.32 -0.72
CA ILE A 159 -3.16 8.76 0.56
C ILE A 159 -1.64 8.60 0.58
N ASP A 160 -0.97 9.40 1.43
CA ASP A 160 0.41 9.16 1.81
C ASP A 160 0.46 8.00 2.82
N ALA A 161 0.95 6.85 2.38
CA ALA A 161 0.95 5.62 3.16
C ALA A 161 1.86 5.71 4.40
N VAL A 162 2.97 6.44 4.29
CA VAL A 162 3.94 6.61 5.39
C VAL A 162 3.34 7.47 6.49
N GLN A 163 2.71 8.60 6.13
CA GLN A 163 2.03 9.45 7.09
C GLN A 163 0.81 8.76 7.69
N PHE A 164 0.08 7.96 6.91
CA PHE A 164 -1.06 7.18 7.39
C PHE A 164 -0.61 6.13 8.43
N LEU A 165 0.47 5.39 8.16
CA LEU A 165 1.08 4.48 9.13
C LEU A 165 1.56 5.22 10.39
N LYS A 166 2.20 6.37 10.25
CA LYS A 166 2.65 7.20 11.38
C LYS A 166 1.46 7.65 12.23
N LYS A 167 0.38 8.12 11.60
CA LYS A 167 -0.87 8.48 12.27
C LYS A 167 -1.47 7.29 13.01
N SER A 168 -1.48 6.11 12.39
CA SER A 168 -2.01 4.89 13.02
C SER A 168 -1.24 4.48 14.28
N LYS A 169 0.10 4.61 14.29
CA LYS A 169 0.95 4.39 15.47
C LYS A 169 0.64 5.39 16.58
N LYS A 170 0.46 6.66 16.21
CA LYS A 170 0.08 7.71 17.18
C LYS A 170 -1.25 7.40 17.86
N ILE A 171 -2.25 6.97 17.09
CA ILE A 171 -3.56 6.55 17.64
C ILE A 171 -3.40 5.39 18.63
N PHE A 172 -2.60 4.38 18.28
CA PHE A 172 -2.33 3.26 19.20
C PHE A 172 -1.71 3.74 20.51
N HIS A 173 -0.66 4.57 20.44
CA HIS A 173 0.01 5.08 21.65
C HIS A 173 -0.89 6.00 22.48
N GLN A 174 -1.85 6.70 21.87
CA GLN A 174 -2.83 7.51 22.61
C GLN A 174 -3.81 6.67 23.45
N CYS A 175 -4.00 5.40 23.08
CA CYS A 175 -4.81 4.46 23.85
C CYS A 175 -4.00 3.75 24.95
N GLN A 176 -2.67 3.86 24.96
CA GLN A 176 -1.88 3.30 26.05
C GLN A 176 -2.07 4.14 27.31
N PRO A 177 -2.14 3.50 28.50
CA PRO A 177 -2.06 4.21 29.77
C PRO A 177 -0.79 5.06 29.78
N ARG A 178 -0.87 6.29 30.30
CA ARG A 178 0.33 7.04 30.62
C ARG A 178 1.00 6.35 31.80
N GLU A 179 2.26 5.97 31.67
CA GLU A 179 3.10 5.63 32.83
C GLU A 179 3.28 6.94 33.61
N GLU A 180 2.71 7.02 34.82
CA GLU A 180 2.91 8.11 35.79
C GLU A 180 4.17 7.88 36.62
#